data_AF-A0A2A5SZ96-F1
#
_entry.id   AF-A0A2A5SZ96-F1
#
_cell.length_a   1.000
_cell.length_b   1.000
_cell.length_c   1.000
_cell.angle_alpha   90.00
_cell.angle_beta   90.00
_cell.angle_gamma   90.00
#
_symmetry.space_group_name_H-M   'P 1'
#
loop_
_entity.id
_entity.type
_entity.pdbx_description
1 polymer ?
#
loop_
_entity_poly.entity_id
_entity_poly.type
_entity_poly.pdbx_seq_one_letter_code
_entity_poly.pdbx_strand_id
1 'polypeptide(L)'
;MSLFKTKDAKKNNSSRDREQLVTLSEARAAFGEERRKKNNEYKRNHLKKYRESWQKDKAEVDELQEIEDVLGYVTRTRNGANNQRSGLHAMKINAHEHATIKAAIKLEGARSSRELFVKLCNEVIKKNN
;
A
#
# COMPACT_ATOMS: atom_id res chain seq x y z
N MET A 1 37.90 -75.66 9.48
CA MET A 1 37.59 -74.58 10.44
C MET A 1 37.65 -73.26 9.70
N SER A 2 36.48 -72.76 9.24
CA SER A 2 36.35 -71.53 8.45
C SER A 2 36.17 -70.33 9.39
N LEU A 3 37.14 -69.41 9.35
CA LEU A 3 37.06 -68.09 9.96
C LEU A 3 36.94 -67.09 8.83
N PHE A 4 35.80 -66.41 8.73
CA PHE A 4 35.64 -64.97 8.44
C PHE A 4 34.14 -64.68 8.28
N LYS A 5 33.51 -64.24 9.38
CA LYS A 5 32.16 -63.62 9.35
C LYS A 5 32.35 -62.13 9.05
N THR A 6 32.10 -61.70 7.81
CA THR A 6 31.94 -60.28 7.50
C THR A 6 30.57 -59.83 7.97
N LYS A 7 30.56 -58.89 8.92
CA LYS A 7 29.36 -58.21 9.44
C LYS A 7 28.63 -57.51 8.29
N ASP A 8 27.36 -57.82 8.12
CA ASP A 8 26.42 -57.05 7.30
C ASP A 8 26.34 -55.61 7.83
N ALA A 9 27.03 -54.70 7.15
CA ALA A 9 26.86 -53.28 7.39
C ALA A 9 25.52 -52.87 6.76
N LYS A 10 24.49 -52.67 7.60
CA LYS A 10 23.27 -51.93 7.23
C LYS A 10 23.70 -50.59 6.62
N LYS A 11 23.62 -50.48 5.30
CA LYS A 11 23.74 -49.22 4.57
C LYS A 11 22.53 -48.37 4.97
N ASN A 12 22.73 -47.48 5.94
CA ASN A 12 21.78 -46.42 6.24
C ASN A 12 21.72 -45.50 5.00
N ASN A 13 20.68 -45.65 4.19
CA ASN A 13 20.31 -44.68 3.17
C ASN A 13 19.77 -43.42 3.86
N SER A 14 20.67 -42.59 4.41
CA SER A 14 20.37 -41.17 4.55
C SER A 14 21.04 -40.44 3.39
N SER A 15 20.45 -40.55 2.20
CA SER A 15 20.70 -39.55 1.17
C SER A 15 20.16 -38.23 1.71
N ARG A 16 21.02 -37.40 2.29
CA ARG A 16 20.73 -35.97 2.42
C ARG A 16 20.34 -35.50 1.03
N ASP A 17 19.18 -34.85 0.91
CA ASP A 17 18.68 -34.26 -0.32
C ASP A 17 19.83 -33.54 -1.04
N ARG A 18 20.31 -34.15 -2.13
CA ARG A 18 21.32 -33.53 -2.98
C ARG A 18 20.61 -32.44 -3.76
N GLU A 19 20.97 -31.19 -3.51
CA GLU A 19 20.49 -30.06 -4.30
C GLU A 19 20.76 -30.32 -5.79
N GLN A 20 19.73 -30.13 -6.61
CA GLN A 20 19.83 -30.27 -8.06
C GLN A 20 20.92 -29.34 -8.59
N LEU A 21 21.78 -29.81 -9.51
CA LEU A 21 22.75 -28.97 -10.19
C LEU A 21 22.01 -28.07 -11.18
N VAL A 22 21.92 -26.78 -10.85
CA VAL A 22 21.22 -25.75 -11.64
C VAL A 22 22.24 -24.91 -12.42
N THR A 23 21.88 -24.47 -13.63
CA THR A 23 22.75 -23.57 -14.41
C THR A 23 22.84 -22.18 -13.77
N LEU A 24 23.96 -21.47 -14.01
CA LEU A 24 24.17 -20.11 -13.49
C LEU A 24 23.06 -19.12 -13.90
N SER A 25 22.48 -19.31 -15.08
CA SER A 25 21.34 -18.53 -15.59
C SER A 25 20.05 -18.81 -14.82
N GLU A 26 19.75 -20.08 -14.55
CA GLU A 26 18.57 -20.50 -13.80
C GLU A 26 18.67 -20.07 -12.33
N ALA A 27 19.85 -20.14 -11.71
CA ALA A 27 20.09 -19.65 -10.36
C ALA A 27 19.85 -18.13 -10.25
N ARG A 28 20.29 -17.34 -11.24
CA ARG A 28 20.03 -15.89 -11.29
C ARG A 28 18.55 -15.56 -11.53
N ALA A 29 17.88 -16.31 -12.38
CA ALA A 29 16.45 -16.15 -12.63
C ALA A 29 15.61 -16.44 -11.37
N ALA A 30 15.90 -17.56 -10.69
CA ALA A 30 15.23 -17.94 -9.44
C ALA A 30 15.42 -16.87 -8.35
N PHE A 31 16.65 -16.35 -8.19
CA PHE A 31 16.92 -15.25 -7.24
C PHE A 31 16.17 -13.96 -7.61
N GLY A 32 16.09 -13.63 -8.90
CA GLY A 32 15.34 -12.48 -9.40
C GLY A 32 13.84 -12.60 -9.12
N GLU A 33 13.25 -13.78 -9.36
CA GLU A 33 11.86 -14.05 -9.04
C GLU A 33 11.57 -13.99 -7.54
N GLU A 34 12.47 -14.52 -6.72
CA GLU A 34 12.34 -14.51 -5.26
C GLU A 34 12.36 -13.07 -4.72
N ARG A 35 13.28 -12.23 -5.20
CA ARG A 35 13.29 -10.79 -4.88
C ARG A 35 12.02 -10.09 -5.34
N ARG A 36 11.51 -10.41 -6.53
CA ARG A 36 10.26 -9.83 -7.04
C ARG A 36 9.06 -10.23 -6.17
N LYS A 37 8.97 -11.51 -5.78
CA LYS A 37 7.94 -12.03 -4.87
C LYS A 37 8.01 -11.31 -3.52
N LYS A 38 9.19 -11.26 -2.89
CA LYS A 38 9.40 -10.55 -1.61
C LYS A 38 9.03 -9.08 -1.69
N ASN A 39 9.42 -8.37 -2.75
CA ASN A 39 9.09 -6.95 -2.92
C ASN A 39 7.58 -6.74 -3.13
N ASN A 40 6.92 -7.58 -3.92
CA ASN A 40 5.49 -7.51 -4.13
C ASN A 40 4.70 -7.81 -2.85
N GLU A 41 5.15 -8.77 -2.07
CA GLU A 41 4.57 -9.13 -0.78
C GLU A 41 4.74 -8.00 0.25
N TYR A 42 5.95 -7.44 0.35
CA TYR A 42 6.21 -6.27 1.19
C TYR A 42 5.29 -5.09 0.83
N LYS A 43 5.17 -4.76 -0.47
CA LYS A 43 4.26 -3.71 -0.95
C LYS A 43 2.81 -4.02 -0.60
N ARG A 44 2.34 -5.26 -0.79
CA ARG A 44 0.98 -5.68 -0.42
C ARG A 44 0.73 -5.53 1.08
N ASN A 45 1.66 -5.96 1.92
CA ASN A 45 1.53 -5.87 3.38
C ASN A 45 1.55 -4.42 3.86
N HIS A 46 2.44 -3.59 3.30
CA HIS A 46 2.49 -2.17 3.62
C HIS A 46 1.22 -1.44 3.17
N LEU A 47 0.65 -1.80 2.02
CA LEU A 47 -0.64 -1.25 1.58
C LEU A 47 -1.76 -1.67 2.53
N LYS A 48 -1.82 -2.93 2.96
CA LYS A 48 -2.84 -3.41 3.90
C LYS A 48 -2.78 -2.70 5.26
N LYS A 49 -1.56 -2.52 5.81
CA LYS A 49 -1.34 -2.00 7.18
C LYS A 49 -2.08 -0.68 7.47
N TYR A 50 -2.14 0.23 6.50
CA TYR A 50 -2.74 1.55 6.68
C TYR A 50 -4.06 1.72 5.90
N ARG A 51 -4.46 0.71 5.12
CA ARG A 51 -5.67 0.79 4.29
C ARG A 51 -6.93 0.70 5.12
N GLU A 52 -6.97 -0.20 6.10
CA GLU A 52 -8.17 -0.41 6.93
C GLU A 52 -8.47 0.81 7.79
N SER A 53 -7.46 1.35 8.48
CA SER A 53 -7.61 2.59 9.25
C SER A 53 -8.05 3.75 8.37
N TRP A 54 -7.43 3.90 7.20
CA TRP A 54 -7.81 4.95 6.27
C TRP A 54 -9.22 4.79 5.69
N GLN A 55 -9.64 3.57 5.35
CA GLN A 55 -11.00 3.31 4.88
C GLN A 55 -12.03 3.66 5.94
N LYS A 56 -11.74 3.34 7.21
CA LYS A 56 -12.59 3.69 8.34
C LYS A 56 -12.70 5.22 8.51
N ASP A 57 -11.56 5.91 8.58
CA ASP A 57 -11.53 7.36 8.79
C ASP A 57 -12.12 8.12 7.58
N LYS A 58 -11.89 7.61 6.36
CA LYS A 58 -12.52 8.15 5.14
C LYS A 58 -14.04 7.97 5.15
N ALA A 59 -14.53 6.81 5.60
CA ALA A 59 -15.97 6.55 5.67
C ALA A 59 -16.69 7.56 6.59
N GLU A 60 -16.10 7.86 7.76
CA GLU A 60 -16.61 8.91 8.66
C GLU A 60 -16.74 10.25 7.91
N VAL A 61 -15.72 10.66 7.16
CA VAL A 61 -15.74 11.90 6.38
C VAL A 61 -16.76 11.85 5.24
N ASP A 62 -16.93 10.69 4.58
CA ASP A 62 -17.88 10.51 3.48
C ASP A 62 -19.34 10.67 3.95
N GLU A 63 -19.65 10.27 5.18
CA GLU A 63 -20.97 10.39 5.79
C GLU A 63 -21.39 11.84 6.07
N LEU A 64 -20.43 12.76 6.30
CA LEU A 64 -20.72 14.17 6.59
C LEU A 64 -21.39 14.86 5.40
N GLN A 65 -22.65 15.28 5.57
CA GLN A 65 -23.41 15.95 4.49
C GLN A 65 -23.40 17.47 4.62
N GLU A 66 -23.52 18.03 5.81
CA GLU A 66 -23.57 19.49 5.96
C GLU A 66 -22.17 20.10 5.95
N ILE A 67 -22.03 21.31 5.41
CA ILE A 67 -20.74 21.99 5.30
C ILE A 67 -20.15 22.26 6.69
N GLU A 68 -21.00 22.61 7.66
CA GLU A 68 -20.66 22.87 9.05
C GLU A 68 -20.03 21.65 9.70
N ASP A 69 -20.57 20.46 9.44
CA ASP A 69 -20.04 19.20 9.96
C ASP A 69 -18.66 18.89 9.38
N VAL A 70 -18.47 19.12 8.08
CA VAL A 70 -17.15 18.92 7.44
C VAL A 70 -16.13 19.89 8.03
N LEU A 71 -16.49 21.16 8.20
CA LEU A 71 -15.60 22.17 8.80
C LEU A 71 -15.30 21.88 10.28
N GLY A 72 -16.29 21.37 11.02
CA GLY A 72 -16.12 20.89 12.39
C GLY A 72 -15.13 19.74 12.45
N TYR A 73 -15.23 18.77 11.53
CA TYR A 73 -14.27 17.67 11.42
C TYR A 73 -12.86 18.18 11.13
N VAL A 74 -12.69 19.08 10.15
CA VAL A 74 -11.38 19.66 9.79
C VAL A 74 -10.74 20.36 11.00
N THR A 75 -11.54 21.12 11.75
CA THR A 75 -11.07 21.84 12.94
C THR A 75 -10.64 20.88 14.05
N ARG A 76 -11.47 19.86 14.35
CA ARG A 76 -11.19 18.83 15.36
C ARG A 76 -9.95 18.01 15.01
N THR A 77 -9.73 17.75 13.73
CA THR A 77 -8.63 16.90 13.22
C THR A 77 -7.43 17.69 12.75
N ARG A 78 -7.29 18.98 13.11
CA ARG A 78 -6.18 19.85 12.67
C ARG A 78 -4.79 19.25 12.89
N ASN A 79 -4.59 18.54 14.00
CA ASN A 79 -3.31 17.87 14.31
C ASN A 79 -3.07 16.61 13.44
N GLY A 80 -4.12 16.10 12.79
CA GLY A 80 -4.09 14.95 11.90
C GLY A 80 -3.60 15.27 10.48
N ALA A 81 -3.24 16.51 10.16
CA ALA A 81 -2.67 16.89 8.87
C ALA A 81 -1.39 16.09 8.53
N ASN A 82 -0.60 15.73 9.55
CA ASN A 82 0.61 14.94 9.42
C ASN A 82 0.38 13.41 9.50
N ASN A 83 -0.89 12.97 9.57
CA ASN A 83 -1.19 11.55 9.61
C ASN A 83 -0.75 10.86 8.32
N GLN A 84 -0.43 9.57 8.46
CA GLN A 84 0.02 8.72 7.36
C GLN A 84 -0.96 8.81 6.18
N ARG A 85 -0.45 9.26 5.03
CA ARG A 85 -1.22 9.28 3.79
C ARG A 85 -1.29 7.87 3.20
N SER A 86 -2.48 7.50 2.74
CA SER A 86 -2.76 6.21 2.14
C SER A 86 -3.81 6.35 1.04
N GLY A 87 -3.78 5.47 0.05
CA GLY A 87 -4.64 5.57 -1.11
C GLY A 87 -4.24 4.58 -2.21
N LEU A 88 -5.15 4.37 -3.15
CA LEU A 88 -4.88 3.60 -4.37
C LEU A 88 -4.18 4.51 -5.39
N HIS A 89 -3.07 4.04 -5.96
CA HIS A 89 -2.31 4.72 -7.02
C HIS A 89 -1.68 6.07 -6.60
N ALA A 90 -1.81 7.10 -7.44
CA ALA A 90 -1.06 8.35 -7.36
C ALA A 90 -1.57 9.31 -6.28
N MET A 91 -2.83 9.17 -5.84
CA MET A 91 -3.45 10.10 -4.89
C MET A 91 -3.48 9.47 -3.50
N LYS A 92 -2.44 9.74 -2.70
CA LYS A 92 -2.37 9.36 -1.30
C LYS A 92 -2.74 10.58 -0.46
N ILE A 93 -3.87 10.49 0.23
CA ILE A 93 -4.36 11.54 1.14
C ILE A 93 -4.75 10.90 2.48
N ASN A 94 -4.64 11.63 3.58
CA ASN A 94 -5.24 11.19 4.85
C ASN A 94 -6.71 11.67 4.95
N ALA A 95 -7.41 11.26 6.02
CA ALA A 95 -8.82 11.63 6.22
C ALA A 95 -9.01 13.14 6.44
N HIS A 96 -8.06 13.80 7.12
CA HIS A 96 -8.08 15.25 7.30
C HIS A 96 -7.99 16.00 5.96
N GLU A 97 -7.10 15.57 5.08
CA GLU A 97 -6.97 16.12 3.72
C GLU A 97 -8.22 15.83 2.87
N HIS A 98 -8.79 14.64 2.99
CA HIS A 98 -10.06 14.30 2.32
C HIS A 98 -11.20 15.22 2.78
N ALA A 99 -11.31 15.47 4.09
CA ALA A 99 -12.30 16.40 4.64
C ALA A 99 -12.07 17.84 4.15
N THR A 100 -10.82 18.28 4.07
CA THR A 100 -10.46 19.60 3.54
C THR A 100 -10.87 19.75 2.08
N ILE A 101 -10.60 18.74 1.25
CA ILE A 101 -11.02 18.71 -0.16
C ILE A 101 -12.55 18.72 -0.25
N LYS A 102 -13.25 17.93 0.57
CA LYS A 102 -14.72 17.88 0.59
C LYS A 102 -15.32 19.22 0.99
N ALA A 103 -14.75 19.91 1.98
CA ALA A 103 -15.15 21.26 2.37
C ALA A 103 -14.96 22.25 1.21
N ALA A 104 -13.81 22.24 0.55
CA ALA A 104 -13.54 23.11 -0.59
C ALA A 104 -14.51 22.87 -1.75
N ILE A 105 -14.81 21.62 -2.08
CA ILE A 105 -15.80 21.26 -3.11
C ILE A 105 -17.17 21.86 -2.78
N LYS A 106 -17.62 21.72 -1.52
CA LYS A 106 -18.92 22.24 -1.07
C LYS A 106 -18.97 23.77 -1.07
N LEU A 107 -17.95 24.44 -0.55
CA LEU A 107 -17.87 25.91 -0.52
C LEU A 107 -17.88 26.51 -1.93
N GLU A 108 -17.18 25.87 -2.87
CA GLU A 108 -17.07 26.35 -4.24
C GLU A 108 -18.24 25.90 -5.15
N GLY A 109 -19.13 25.04 -4.64
CA GLY A 109 -20.23 24.46 -5.40
C GLY A 109 -19.78 23.55 -6.55
N ALA A 110 -18.60 22.92 -6.43
CA ALA A 110 -18.08 22.00 -7.45
C ALA A 110 -18.71 20.60 -7.32
N ARG A 111 -18.80 19.84 -8.40
CA ARG A 111 -19.29 18.44 -8.38
C ARG A 111 -18.17 17.44 -8.12
N SER A 112 -16.92 17.83 -8.37
CA SER A 112 -15.76 16.95 -8.19
C SER A 112 -14.48 17.75 -7.90
N SER A 113 -13.47 17.07 -7.36
CA SER A 113 -12.13 17.64 -7.17
C SER A 113 -11.49 18.12 -8.47
N ARG A 114 -11.77 17.43 -9.60
CA ARG A 114 -11.29 17.85 -10.93
C ARG A 114 -11.93 19.16 -11.37
N GLU A 115 -13.24 19.30 -11.19
CA GLU A 115 -13.96 20.53 -11.52
C GLU A 115 -13.49 21.69 -10.66
N LEU A 116 -13.34 21.47 -9.35
CA LEU A 116 -12.75 22.44 -8.43
C LEU A 116 -11.36 22.90 -8.90
N PHE A 117 -10.49 21.95 -9.27
CA PHE A 117 -9.16 22.27 -9.77
C PHE A 117 -9.20 23.14 -11.04
N VAL A 118 -10.01 22.77 -12.02
CA VAL A 118 -10.14 23.55 -13.27
C VAL A 118 -10.69 24.96 -13.00
N LYS A 119 -11.69 25.08 -12.10
CA LYS A 119 -12.25 26.37 -11.69
C LYS A 119 -11.16 27.28 -11.10
N LEU A 120 -10.38 26.75 -10.15
CA LEU A 120 -9.27 27.48 -9.51
C LEU A 120 -8.19 27.90 -10.52
N CYS A 121 -7.80 27.01 -11.44
CA CYS A 121 -6.84 27.36 -12.49
C CYS A 121 -7.35 28.51 -13.37
N ASN A 122 -8.62 28.47 -13.78
CA ASN A 122 -9.23 29.51 -14.60
C ASN A 122 -9.31 30.86 -13.85
N GLU A 123 -9.58 30.84 -12.56
CA GLU A 123 -9.59 32.06 -11.74
C GLU A 123 -8.20 32.68 -11.61
N VAL A 124 -7.16 31.88 -11.41
CA VAL A 124 -5.78 32.37 -11.35
C VAL A 124 -5.35 32.99 -12.67
N ILE A 125 -5.68 32.35 -13.81
CA ILE A 125 -5.37 32.90 -15.14
C ILE A 125 -6.07 34.23 -15.37
N LYS A 126 -7.35 34.35 -14.99
CA LYS A 126 -8.11 35.61 -15.12
C LYS A 126 -7.57 36.75 -14.25
N LYS A 127 -6.98 36.45 -13.09
CA LYS A 127 -6.40 37.47 -12.21
C LYS A 127 -5.02 37.96 -12.68
N ASN A 128 -4.35 37.17 -13.53
CA ASN A 128 -3.02 37.48 -14.05
C ASN A 128 -3.04 38.12 -15.45
N ASN A 129 -4.22 38.25 -16.06
CA ASN A 129 -4.49 38.98 -17.30
C ASN A 129 -5.26 40.27 -16.99
#